data_AF-A0A6A4QJ05-F1
#
_entry.id   AF-A0A6A4QJ05-F1
#
_cell.length_a   1.000
_cell.length_b   1.000
_cell.length_c   1.000
_cell.angle_alpha   90.00
_cell.angle_beta   90.00
_cell.angle_gamma   90.00
#
_symmetry.space_group_name_H-M   'P 1'
#
loop_
_entity.id
_entity.type
_entity.pdbx_description
1 polymer ?
#
loop_
_entity_poly.entity_id
_entity_poly.type
_entity_poly.pdbx_seq_one_letter_code
_entity_poly.pdbx_strand_id
1 'polypeptide(L)'
;MTQSNTQLSQYSSLSDDDRFLYKADVKSINEISSLTSSKDMTCVTVGTTTMFVVGRQGWYYDGCAKCTKKAGVKNGHFMCKCGHFNQISIPR
;
A
#
# COMPACT_ATOMS: atom_id res chain seq x y z
N MET A 1 28.34 38.28 25.02
CA MET A 1 27.83 37.95 23.67
C MET A 1 28.04 36.46 23.46
N THR A 2 27.05 35.63 23.79
CA THR A 2 27.12 34.17 23.63
C THR A 2 26.47 33.80 22.30
N GLN A 3 27.31 33.44 21.33
CA GLN A 3 26.89 32.95 20.02
C GLN A 3 26.36 31.52 20.19
N SER A 4 25.03 31.37 20.16
CA SER A 4 24.38 30.06 20.19
C SER A 4 24.46 29.47 18.79
N ASN A 5 25.33 28.48 18.61
CA ASN A 5 25.41 27.67 17.40
C ASN A 5 24.23 26.71 17.38
N THR A 6 23.11 27.09 16.74
CA THR A 6 22.08 26.15 16.32
C THR A 6 22.63 25.33 15.17
N GLN A 7 23.25 24.19 15.50
CA GLN A 7 23.56 23.17 14.52
C GLN A 7 22.24 22.76 13.85
N LEU A 8 22.18 22.89 12.52
CA LEU A 8 21.13 22.30 11.71
C LEU A 8 21.01 20.84 12.12
N SER A 9 19.83 20.43 12.59
CA SER A 9 19.53 19.02 12.79
C SER A 9 19.78 18.30 11.46
N GLN A 10 20.69 17.33 11.53
CA GLN A 10 21.05 16.44 10.45
C GLN A 10 19.78 15.93 9.77
N TYR A 11 19.66 16.20 8.47
CA TYR A 11 18.66 15.61 7.61
C TYR A 11 18.93 14.10 7.59
N SER A 12 18.34 13.37 8.53
CA SER A 12 18.32 11.91 8.51
C SER A 12 17.68 11.52 7.18
N SER A 13 18.46 10.89 6.31
CA SER A 13 17.97 10.35 5.05
C SER A 13 16.84 9.40 5.38
N LEU A 14 15.60 9.88 5.21
CA LEU A 14 14.39 9.10 5.42
C LEU A 14 14.52 7.80 4.63
N SER A 15 14.28 6.67 5.31
CA SER A 15 14.11 5.37 4.65
C SER A 15 13.08 5.52 3.52
N ASP A 16 13.13 4.68 2.48
CA ASP A 16 12.04 4.67 1.49
C ASP A 16 10.67 4.43 2.17
N ASP A 17 10.67 3.72 3.31
CA ASP A 17 9.51 3.54 4.18
C ASP A 17 9.09 4.82 4.91
N ASP A 18 9.99 5.75 5.20
CA ASP A 18 9.61 7.03 5.82
C ASP A 18 9.19 8.07 4.77
N ARG A 19 9.56 7.86 3.49
CA ARG A 19 9.13 8.74 2.39
C ARG A 19 7.65 8.65 2.08
N PHE A 20 6.99 7.50 2.31
CA PHE A 20 5.55 7.42 2.09
C PHE A 20 4.78 8.29 3.11
N LEU A 21 5.35 8.49 4.29
CA LEU A 21 4.81 9.35 5.35
C LEU A 21 5.17 10.83 5.13
N TYR A 22 6.19 11.11 4.33
CA TYR A 22 6.71 12.46 4.13
C TYR A 22 5.65 13.35 3.46
N LYS A 23 5.20 14.38 4.20
CA LYS A 23 4.16 15.36 3.81
C LYS A 23 2.75 14.78 3.63
N ALA A 24 2.50 13.57 4.12
CA ALA A 24 1.13 13.06 4.16
C ALA A 24 0.36 13.74 5.29
N ASP A 25 -0.86 14.20 5.02
CA ASP A 25 -1.71 14.79 6.05
C ASP A 25 -2.16 13.70 7.05
N VAL A 26 -2.08 13.99 8.35
CA VAL A 26 -2.66 13.10 9.36
C VAL A 26 -4.16 13.34 9.43
N LYS A 27 -4.97 12.29 9.31
CA LYS A 27 -6.43 12.34 9.38
C LYS A 27 -6.99 11.24 10.26
N SER A 28 -8.05 11.54 10.99
CA SER A 28 -8.88 10.54 11.66
C SER A 28 -9.72 9.74 10.66
N ILE A 29 -10.18 8.56 11.07
CA ILE A 29 -11.10 7.72 10.27
C ILE A 29 -12.37 8.49 9.90
N ASN A 30 -12.90 9.32 10.81
CA ASN A 30 -14.09 10.14 10.56
C ASN A 30 -13.83 11.18 9.46
N GLU A 31 -12.70 11.89 9.52
CA GLU A 31 -12.31 12.85 8.48
C GLU A 31 -12.14 12.16 7.12
N ILE A 32 -11.54 10.97 7.08
CA ILE A 32 -11.39 10.18 5.84
C ILE A 32 -12.77 9.80 5.26
N SER A 33 -13.72 9.37 6.10
CA SER A 33 -15.07 9.02 5.65
C SER A 33 -15.86 10.21 5.09
N SER A 34 -15.51 11.42 5.54
CA SER A 34 -16.15 12.67 5.12
C SER A 34 -15.50 13.32 3.88
N LEU A 35 -14.50 12.69 3.28
CA LEU A 35 -13.85 13.20 2.07
C LEU A 35 -14.83 13.17 0.89
N THR A 36 -15.18 14.35 0.40
CA THR A 36 -16.06 14.54 -0.77
C THR A 36 -15.30 15.02 -2.01
N SER A 37 -13.99 15.22 -1.89
CA SER A 37 -13.13 15.69 -2.99
C SER A 37 -13.01 14.64 -4.10
N SER A 38 -13.04 15.09 -5.35
CA SER A 38 -12.75 14.26 -6.54
C SER A 38 -11.26 14.13 -6.86
N LYS A 39 -10.39 14.79 -6.08
CA LYS A 39 -8.93 14.67 -6.21
C LYS A 39 -8.39 13.59 -5.29
N ASP A 40 -7.50 12.76 -5.83
CA ASP A 40 -6.73 11.80 -5.06
C ASP A 40 -5.88 12.52 -3.99
N MET A 41 -5.81 11.92 -2.81
CA MET A 41 -5.08 12.45 -1.66
C MET A 41 -4.36 11.30 -0.94
N THR A 42 -3.14 11.58 -0.48
CA THR A 42 -2.37 10.68 0.40
C THR A 42 -2.44 11.20 1.82
N CYS A 43 -2.88 10.37 2.76
CA CYS A 43 -2.98 10.72 4.18
C CYS A 43 -2.56 9.55 5.07
N VAL A 44 -2.25 9.84 6.32
CA VAL A 44 -1.87 8.87 7.35
C VAL A 44 -2.94 8.85 8.43
N THR A 45 -3.26 7.66 8.91
CA THR A 45 -4.17 7.48 10.04
C THR A 45 -3.62 6.43 10.99
N VAL A 46 -3.97 6.55 12.27
CA VAL A 46 -3.66 5.55 13.28
C VAL A 46 -4.98 4.86 13.64
N GLY A 47 -5.01 3.55 13.46
CA GLY A 47 -6.17 2.72 13.75
C GLY A 47 -5.76 1.42 14.43
N THR A 48 -6.71 0.80 15.12
CA THR A 48 -6.56 -0.55 15.66
C THR A 48 -7.26 -1.52 14.73
N THR A 49 -6.56 -2.56 14.27
CA THR A 49 -7.17 -3.65 13.50
C THR A 49 -8.09 -4.45 14.43
N THR A 50 -9.41 -4.42 14.17
CA THR A 50 -10.40 -5.12 14.99
C THR A 50 -10.83 -6.46 14.41
N MET A 51 -10.84 -6.61 13.08
CA MET A 51 -11.31 -7.82 12.39
C MET A 51 -10.68 -7.95 11.01
N PHE A 52 -10.46 -9.18 10.57
CA PHE A 52 -10.13 -9.51 9.18
C PHE A 52 -11.36 -10.11 8.49
N VAL A 53 -11.80 -9.51 7.39
CA VAL A 53 -12.87 -10.07 6.55
C VAL A 53 -12.24 -11.03 5.55
N VAL A 54 -12.37 -12.33 5.79
CA VAL A 54 -11.84 -13.38 4.92
C VAL A 54 -12.99 -13.98 4.10
N GLY A 55 -12.95 -13.79 2.78
CA GLY A 55 -13.94 -14.35 1.87
C GLY A 55 -13.78 -15.86 1.70
N ARG A 56 -14.72 -16.50 0.98
CA ARG A 56 -14.63 -17.94 0.67
C ARG A 56 -13.34 -18.35 -0.06
N GLN A 57 -12.76 -17.43 -0.83
CA GLN A 57 -11.50 -17.64 -1.56
C GLN A 57 -10.28 -17.13 -0.78
N GLY A 58 -10.44 -16.82 0.51
CA GLY A 58 -9.40 -16.23 1.33
C GLY A 58 -9.35 -14.71 1.23
N TRP A 59 -8.22 -14.16 1.65
CA TRP A 59 -7.86 -12.74 1.68
C TRP A 59 -6.74 -12.42 0.68
N TYR A 60 -6.41 -13.38 -0.18
CA TYR A 60 -5.38 -13.30 -1.20
C TYR A 60 -5.97 -13.66 -2.56
N TYR A 61 -5.21 -13.40 -3.62
CA TYR A 61 -5.49 -13.89 -4.95
C TYR A 61 -4.26 -14.56 -5.57
N ASP A 62 -4.53 -15.57 -6.39
CA ASP A 62 -3.51 -16.16 -7.25
C ASP A 62 -3.06 -15.13 -8.29
N GLY A 63 -1.83 -14.65 -8.18
CA GLY A 63 -1.27 -13.65 -9.08
C GLY A 63 -0.30 -14.25 -10.10
N CYS A 64 -0.05 -13.48 -11.17
CA CYS A 64 0.91 -13.82 -12.22
C CYS A 64 2.35 -13.88 -11.68
N ALA A 65 3.18 -14.76 -12.23
CA ALA A 65 4.60 -14.84 -11.84
C ALA A 65 5.42 -13.62 -12.31
N LYS A 66 4.98 -12.94 -13.39
CA LYS A 66 5.71 -11.81 -13.99
C LYS A 66 5.08 -10.42 -13.75
N CYS A 67 3.88 -10.34 -13.16
CA CYS A 67 3.23 -9.07 -12.83
C CYS A 67 2.30 -9.21 -11.61
N THR A 68 1.76 -8.10 -11.12
CA THR A 68 0.90 -8.09 -9.92
C THR A 68 -0.58 -8.41 -10.20
N LYS A 69 -0.96 -8.63 -11.47
CA LYS A 69 -2.35 -8.91 -11.85
C LYS A 69 -2.78 -10.31 -11.42
N LYS A 70 -4.05 -10.46 -11.03
CA LYS A 70 -4.69 -11.75 -10.77
C LYS A 70 -4.61 -12.66 -12.00
N ALA A 71 -4.16 -13.89 -11.77
CA ALA A 71 -4.25 -15.00 -12.71
C ALA A 71 -5.59 -15.71 -12.52
N GLY A 72 -6.25 -16.04 -13.63
CA GLY A 72 -7.43 -16.90 -13.63
C GLY A 72 -7.06 -18.32 -14.04
N VAL A 73 -7.91 -19.29 -13.75
CA VAL A 73 -7.75 -20.65 -14.30
C VAL A 73 -8.54 -20.73 -15.61
N LYS A 74 -7.87 -21.04 -16.72
CA LYS A 74 -8.51 -21.34 -18.01
C LYS A 74 -7.93 -22.66 -18.54
N ASN A 75 -8.82 -23.62 -18.80
CA ASN A 75 -8.45 -24.97 -19.27
C ASN A 75 -7.39 -25.65 -18.37
N GLY A 76 -7.53 -25.54 -17.05
CA GLY A 76 -6.60 -26.14 -16.07
C GLY A 76 -5.28 -25.38 -15.88
N HIS A 77 -5.06 -24.27 -16.58
CA HIS A 77 -3.82 -23.49 -16.49
C HIS A 77 -4.06 -22.09 -15.93
N PHE A 78 -3.09 -21.56 -15.17
CA PHE A 78 -3.14 -20.21 -14.63
C PHE A 78 -2.77 -19.19 -15.72
N MET A 79 -3.77 -18.50 -16.22
CA MET A 79 -3.65 -17.51 -17.29
C MET A 79 -3.77 -16.08 -16.74
N CYS A 80 -2.73 -15.29 -16.96
CA CYS A 80 -2.76 -13.86 -16.71
C CYS A 80 -3.46 -13.13 -17.86
N LYS A 81 -4.21 -12.05 -17.57
CA LYS A 81 -4.73 -11.13 -18.62
C LYS A 81 -3.63 -10.50 -19.48
N CYS A 82 -2.39 -10.55 -19.04
CA CYS A 82 -1.20 -10.16 -19.80
C CYS A 82 -0.77 -11.19 -20.85
N GLY A 83 -1.50 -12.30 -21.03
CA GLY A 83 -1.18 -13.36 -22.01
C GLY A 83 -0.11 -14.35 -21.53
N HIS A 84 0.40 -14.17 -20.31
CA HIS A 84 1.44 -15.04 -19.77
C HIS A 84 0.84 -16.30 -19.16
N PHE A 85 1.40 -17.44 -19.56
CA PHE A 85 1.18 -18.72 -18.94
C PHE A 85 1.93 -18.81 -17.61
N ASN A 86 1.24 -19.22 -16.55
CA ASN A 86 1.84 -19.47 -15.25
C ASN A 86 1.69 -20.96 -14.92
N GLN A 87 2.82 -21.63 -14.70
CA GLN A 87 2.81 -23.01 -14.17
C GLN A 87 2.43 -23.03 -12.69
N ILE A 88 2.78 -21.96 -11.97
CA ILE A 88 2.50 -21.75 -10.55
C ILE A 88 1.81 -20.40 -10.35
N SER A 89 0.85 -20.33 -9.44
CA SER A 89 0.33 -19.06 -8.96
C SER A 89 1.20 -18.49 -7.84
N ILE A 90 1.31 -17.16 -7.77
CA ILE A 90 1.96 -16.47 -6.64
C ILE A 90 0.87 -15.78 -5.83
N PRO A 91 0.54 -16.25 -4.61
CA PRO A 91 -0.40 -15.58 -3.72
C PRO A 91 0.02 -14.13 -3.47
N ARG A 92 -0.94 -13.21 -3.58
CA ARG A 92 -0.78 -11.78 -3.28
C ARG A 92 -2.00 -11.25 -2.56
#